data_AF-A0A8J7AHW3-F1
#
_entry.id   AF-A0A8J7AHW3-F1
#
_cell.length_a   1.000
_cell.length_b   1.000
_cell.length_c   1.000
_cell.angle_alpha   90.00
_cell.angle_beta   90.00
_cell.angle_gamma   90.00
#
_symmetry.space_group_name_H-M   'P 1'
#
loop_
_entity.id
_entity.type
_entity.pdbx_description
1 polymer ?
#
loop_
_entity_poly.entity_id
_entity_poly.type
_entity_poly.pdbx_seq_one_letter_code
_entity_poly.pdbx_strand_id
1 'polypeptide(L)'
;MQIPSFPEANHPLVKSLFHHSDDELLTLFQQYPDAGKYFTVIFCRYSPIVYTLIRHSARSPVQADYLFALTWRHIYYELGGLNLTRGESSEETLTMQNWLINMTAFCINELKLPPTEAIHYSLEATSPPLWCYIEQALDQLPPILRLIVLMSQTFHWSDTRIAAYLQAEGEAIAPHEVANFLQEGYRMLEDKLPTDIRAIYLGEDFGQV
;
A
#
# COMPACT_ATOMS: atom_id res chain seq x y z
N MET A 1 23.26 -8.78 -3.82
CA MET A 1 21.96 -8.40 -3.22
C MET A 1 21.23 -7.57 -4.26
N GLN A 2 20.05 -7.99 -4.71
CA GLN A 2 19.30 -7.26 -5.74
C GLN A 2 18.17 -6.48 -5.05
N ILE A 3 18.22 -5.15 -5.17
CA ILE A 3 17.15 -4.27 -4.73
C ILE A 3 15.98 -4.44 -5.71
N PRO A 4 14.73 -4.59 -5.24
CA PRO A 4 13.56 -4.68 -6.11
C PRO A 4 13.48 -3.45 -7.01
N SER A 5 13.18 -3.68 -8.29
CA SER A 5 12.86 -2.60 -9.22
C SER A 5 11.35 -2.44 -9.27
N PHE A 6 10.88 -1.21 -9.25
CA PHE A 6 9.46 -0.87 -9.20
C PHE A 6 9.06 -0.16 -10.50
N PRO A 7 8.15 -0.74 -11.31
CA PRO A 7 7.77 -0.17 -12.62
C PRO A 7 7.15 1.22 -12.51
N GLU A 8 6.47 1.53 -11.39
CA GLU A 8 5.89 2.85 -11.14
C GLU A 8 6.93 3.99 -11.17
N ALA A 9 8.20 3.71 -10.85
CA ALA A 9 9.28 4.69 -10.97
C ALA A 9 9.50 5.17 -12.42
N ASN A 10 9.04 4.36 -13.40
CA ASN A 10 9.13 4.70 -14.81
C ASN A 10 7.90 5.44 -15.35
N HIS A 11 6.81 5.53 -14.57
CA HIS A 11 5.56 6.12 -15.01
C HIS A 11 5.69 7.65 -15.22
N PRO A 12 5.09 8.24 -16.27
CA PRO A 12 5.21 9.68 -16.54
C PRO A 12 4.76 10.57 -15.37
N LEU A 13 3.67 10.22 -14.68
CA LEU A 13 3.19 10.97 -13.52
C LEU A 13 4.23 10.99 -12.38
N VAL A 14 4.94 9.88 -12.18
CA VAL A 14 5.98 9.75 -11.13
C VAL A 14 7.26 10.46 -11.56
N LYS A 15 7.75 10.23 -12.79
CA LYS A 15 8.95 10.89 -13.32
C LYS A 15 8.84 12.40 -13.32
N SER A 16 7.67 12.94 -13.65
CA SER A 16 7.43 14.39 -13.69
C SER A 16 7.71 15.06 -12.34
N LEU A 17 7.64 14.31 -11.24
CA LEU A 17 7.80 14.83 -9.87
C LEU A 17 9.20 14.63 -9.29
N PHE A 18 10.14 13.98 -10.00
CA PHE A 18 11.48 13.71 -9.47
C PHE A 18 12.33 14.95 -9.20
N HIS A 19 11.99 16.09 -9.81
CA HIS A 19 12.68 17.36 -9.59
C HIS A 19 12.29 18.06 -8.28
N HIS A 20 11.20 17.64 -7.63
CA HIS A 20 10.75 18.23 -6.36
C HIS A 20 11.65 17.83 -5.19
N SER A 21 11.83 18.77 -4.26
CA SER A 21 12.52 18.51 -2.99
C SER A 21 11.68 17.60 -2.07
N ASP A 22 12.29 17.07 -1.02
CA ASP A 22 11.58 16.22 -0.05
C ASP A 22 10.49 17.00 0.70
N ASP A 23 10.78 18.27 1.05
CA ASP A 23 9.82 19.17 1.69
C ASP A 23 8.63 19.48 0.78
N GLU A 24 8.89 19.71 -0.52
CA GLU A 24 7.85 19.93 -1.52
C GLU A 24 6.97 18.68 -1.70
N LEU A 25 7.57 17.50 -1.83
CA LEU A 25 6.82 16.25 -1.97
C LEU A 25 5.98 15.94 -0.73
N LEU A 26 6.53 16.16 0.47
CA LEU A 26 5.80 15.98 1.72
C LEU A 26 4.62 16.96 1.80
N THR A 27 4.86 18.23 1.47
CA THR A 27 3.81 19.26 1.46
C THR A 27 2.69 18.89 0.48
N LEU A 28 3.04 18.46 -0.73
CA LEU A 28 2.07 18.04 -1.75
C LEU A 28 1.29 16.80 -1.32
N PHE A 29 1.96 15.81 -0.73
CA PHE A 29 1.29 14.63 -0.16
C PHE A 29 0.27 15.02 0.92
N GLN A 30 0.63 15.93 1.83
CA GLN A 30 -0.25 16.38 2.92
C GLN A 30 -1.41 17.27 2.43
N GLN A 31 -1.19 18.09 1.40
CA GLN A 31 -2.20 19.01 0.86
C GLN A 31 -3.21 18.34 -0.06
N TYR A 32 -2.81 17.27 -0.76
CA TYR A 32 -3.63 16.58 -1.75
C TYR A 32 -3.79 15.09 -1.39
N PRO A 33 -4.59 14.77 -0.34
CA PRO A 33 -4.77 13.39 0.12
C PRO A 33 -5.42 12.47 -0.94
N ASP A 34 -6.18 13.05 -1.87
CA ASP A 34 -6.82 12.33 -2.98
C ASP A 34 -5.88 12.05 -4.16
N ALA A 35 -4.61 12.46 -4.10
CA ALA A 35 -3.62 12.24 -5.15
C ALA A 35 -2.51 11.30 -4.66
N GLY A 36 -2.47 10.07 -5.20
CA GLY A 36 -1.54 9.07 -4.71
C GLY A 36 -0.13 9.13 -5.28
N LYS A 37 0.07 9.83 -6.40
CA LYS A 37 1.38 9.98 -7.06
C LYS A 37 2.47 10.56 -6.15
N TYR A 38 2.12 11.43 -5.19
CA TYR A 38 3.09 12.05 -4.30
C TYR A 38 3.71 11.01 -3.35
N PHE A 39 2.88 10.15 -2.77
CA PHE A 39 3.37 9.02 -1.98
C PHE A 39 4.18 8.05 -2.83
N THR A 40 3.70 7.71 -4.04
CA THR A 40 4.41 6.84 -4.96
C THR A 40 5.82 7.36 -5.29
N VAL A 41 6.00 8.67 -5.49
CA VAL A 41 7.32 9.27 -5.75
C VAL A 41 8.24 9.17 -4.53
N ILE A 42 7.73 9.49 -3.34
CA ILE A 42 8.48 9.33 -2.08
C ILE A 42 8.93 7.87 -1.94
N PHE A 43 8.02 6.93 -2.17
CA PHE A 43 8.32 5.51 -2.20
C PHE A 43 9.43 5.17 -3.21
N CYS A 44 9.31 5.57 -4.47
CA CYS A 44 10.30 5.28 -5.50
C CYS A 44 11.69 5.84 -5.17
N ARG A 45 11.75 7.02 -4.53
CA ARG A 45 13.00 7.68 -4.13
C ARG A 45 13.72 6.92 -3.02
N TYR A 46 12.98 6.39 -2.04
CA TYR A 46 13.57 5.85 -0.82
C TYR A 46 13.44 4.33 -0.64
N SER A 47 12.72 3.64 -1.50
CA SER A 47 12.59 2.18 -1.46
C SER A 47 13.94 1.45 -1.39
N PRO A 48 15.02 1.89 -2.08
CA PRO A 48 16.31 1.21 -1.97
C PRO A 48 16.91 1.24 -0.57
N ILE A 49 16.78 2.38 0.12
CA ILE A 49 17.33 2.58 1.48
C ILE A 49 16.54 1.75 2.48
N VAL A 50 15.21 1.86 2.46
CA VAL A 50 14.31 1.13 3.37
C VAL A 50 14.46 -0.38 3.16
N TYR A 51 14.48 -0.85 1.91
CA TYR A 51 14.62 -2.27 1.60
C TYR A 51 15.98 -2.83 2.05
N THR A 52 17.05 -2.07 1.88
CA THR A 52 18.40 -2.48 2.33
C THR A 52 18.44 -2.70 3.83
N LEU A 53 17.91 -1.75 4.62
CA LEU A 53 17.87 -1.86 6.09
C LEU A 53 17.07 -3.09 6.54
N ILE A 54 15.90 -3.32 5.96
CA ILE A 54 15.03 -4.46 6.29
C ILE A 54 15.66 -5.79 5.90
N ARG A 55 16.32 -5.83 4.74
CA ARG A 55 16.91 -7.08 4.26
C ARG A 55 18.05 -7.57 5.14
N HIS A 56 18.75 -6.66 5.82
CA HIS A 56 19.79 -7.02 6.78
C HIS A 56 19.25 -7.57 8.11
N SER A 57 17.99 -7.28 8.47
CA SER A 57 17.39 -7.74 9.72
C SER A 57 16.49 -8.97 9.57
N ALA A 58 15.94 -9.21 8.37
CA ALA A 58 14.98 -10.28 8.13
C ALA A 58 15.62 -11.68 8.02
N ARG A 59 14.92 -12.69 8.55
CA ARG A 59 15.37 -14.10 8.58
C ARG A 59 15.12 -14.86 7.28
N SER A 60 14.15 -14.42 6.47
CA SER A 60 13.79 -15.05 5.21
C SER A 60 13.37 -13.99 4.17
N PRO A 61 13.43 -14.31 2.86
CA PRO A 61 13.03 -13.37 1.83
C PRO A 61 11.57 -12.92 1.94
N VAL A 62 10.65 -13.88 2.15
CA VAL A 62 9.21 -13.61 2.26
C VAL A 62 8.90 -12.70 3.46
N GLN A 63 9.55 -12.94 4.60
CA GLN A 63 9.41 -12.06 5.76
C GLN A 63 10.02 -10.67 5.54
N ALA A 64 11.12 -10.57 4.77
CA ALA A 64 11.71 -9.28 4.42
C ALA A 64 10.74 -8.46 3.57
N ASP A 65 10.16 -9.08 2.54
CA ASP A 65 9.22 -8.41 1.62
C ASP A 65 7.95 -7.97 2.36
N TYR A 66 7.44 -8.83 3.26
CA TYR A 66 6.27 -8.49 4.06
C TYR A 66 6.57 -7.39 5.09
N LEU A 67 7.72 -7.45 5.79
CA LEU A 67 8.15 -6.38 6.68
C LEU A 67 8.35 -5.06 5.93
N PHE A 68 8.88 -5.11 4.71
CA PHE A 68 9.03 -3.96 3.83
C PHE A 68 7.67 -3.32 3.52
N ALA A 69 6.66 -4.11 3.16
CA ALA A 69 5.31 -3.61 2.94
C ALA A 69 4.70 -3.00 4.21
N LEU A 70 4.79 -3.68 5.35
CA LEU A 70 4.27 -3.18 6.62
C LEU A 70 4.96 -1.89 7.08
N THR A 71 6.26 -1.78 6.84
CA THR A 71 7.04 -0.57 7.15
C THR A 71 6.57 0.61 6.30
N TRP A 72 6.38 0.41 5.00
CA TRP A 72 5.85 1.44 4.12
C TRP A 72 4.41 1.83 4.45
N ARG A 73 3.58 0.88 4.86
CA ARG A 73 2.25 1.17 5.38
C ARG A 73 2.32 2.05 6.63
N HIS A 74 3.22 1.74 7.57
CA HIS A 74 3.40 2.58 8.75
C HIS A 74 3.90 3.98 8.37
N ILE A 75 4.91 4.07 7.51
CA ILE A 75 5.42 5.33 6.95
C ILE A 75 4.30 6.15 6.31
N TYR A 76 3.43 5.53 5.51
CA TYR A 76 2.30 6.20 4.86
C TYR A 76 1.42 6.96 5.87
N TYR A 77 1.04 6.30 6.98
CA TYR A 77 0.21 6.92 8.00
C TYR A 77 0.95 8.02 8.78
N GLU A 78 2.24 7.80 9.10
CA GLU A 78 3.04 8.78 9.86
C GLU A 78 3.41 10.02 9.03
N LEU A 79 3.53 9.90 7.70
CA LEU A 79 3.81 11.02 6.81
C LEU A 79 2.74 12.11 6.88
N GLY A 80 1.49 11.76 7.18
CA GLY A 80 0.39 12.72 7.31
C GLY A 80 0.58 13.74 8.44
N GLY A 81 1.34 13.38 9.49
CA GLY A 81 1.65 14.24 10.62
C GLY A 81 3.10 14.76 10.65
N LEU A 82 3.94 14.33 9.71
CA LEU A 82 5.36 14.66 9.72
C LEU A 82 5.62 16.15 9.46
N ASN A 83 6.52 16.73 10.26
CA ASN A 83 7.01 18.09 10.05
C ASN A 83 8.54 18.11 10.07
N LEU A 84 9.14 18.25 8.88
CA LEU A 84 10.60 18.31 8.71
C LEU A 84 11.21 19.63 9.22
N THR A 85 10.41 20.70 9.33
CA THR A 85 10.88 22.03 9.77
C THR A 85 10.95 22.18 11.28
N ARG A 86 10.33 21.28 12.04
CA ARG A 86 10.23 21.34 13.51
C ARG A 86 11.17 20.33 14.15
N GLY A 87 12.48 20.52 13.97
CA GLY A 87 13.49 19.75 14.72
C GLY A 87 13.36 20.08 16.21
N GLU A 88 12.88 19.13 17.01
CA GLU A 88 12.38 19.43 18.35
C GLU A 88 13.46 19.79 19.39
N SER A 89 14.76 19.49 19.21
CA SER A 89 15.78 19.83 20.24
C SER A 89 17.24 19.44 19.93
N SER A 90 17.73 19.59 18.70
CA SER A 90 19.19 19.52 18.45
C SER A 90 19.56 20.19 17.13
N GLU A 91 20.82 20.60 17.02
CA GLU A 91 21.41 21.36 15.91
C GLU A 91 21.42 20.64 14.54
N GLU A 92 20.68 19.53 14.39
CA GLU A 92 20.56 18.75 13.17
C GLU A 92 19.17 18.92 12.54
N THR A 93 19.13 19.43 11.31
CA THR A 93 17.91 19.48 10.51
C THR A 93 17.43 18.06 10.24
N LEU A 94 16.20 17.72 10.66
CA LEU A 94 15.59 16.42 10.36
C LEU A 94 15.35 16.30 8.85
N THR A 95 16.10 15.44 8.18
CA THR A 95 15.88 15.13 6.76
C THR A 95 14.88 14.00 6.60
N MET A 96 14.17 13.96 5.47
CA MET A 96 13.27 12.85 5.11
C MET A 96 13.99 11.51 5.17
N GLN A 97 15.22 11.45 4.67
CA GLN A 97 16.04 10.24 4.72
C GLN A 97 16.30 9.76 6.16
N ASN A 98 16.74 10.66 7.05
CA ASN A 98 17.03 10.28 8.45
C ASN A 98 15.75 9.85 9.18
N TRP A 99 14.63 10.53 8.91
CA TRP A 99 13.34 10.15 9.45
C TRP A 99 12.92 8.75 8.97
N LEU A 100 13.05 8.44 7.68
CA LEU A 100 12.74 7.12 7.12
C LEU A 100 13.64 6.02 7.69
N ILE A 101 14.93 6.30 7.90
CA ILE A 101 15.86 5.36 8.55
C ILE A 101 15.39 5.04 9.97
N ASN A 102 15.06 6.07 10.75
CA ASN A 102 14.58 5.91 12.13
C ASN A 102 13.25 5.14 12.18
N MET A 103 12.32 5.46 11.29
CA MET A 103 11.03 4.78 11.19
C MET A 103 11.20 3.30 10.79
N THR A 104 12.11 3.03 9.86
CA THR A 104 12.44 1.66 9.46
C THR A 104 13.05 0.88 10.62
N ALA A 105 13.98 1.47 11.35
CA ALA A 105 14.59 0.85 12.54
C ALA A 105 13.54 0.57 13.63
N PHE A 106 12.61 1.49 13.86
CA PHE A 106 11.47 1.29 14.76
C PHE A 106 10.63 0.07 14.32
N CYS A 107 10.20 0.02 13.05
CA CYS A 107 9.41 -1.09 12.52
C CYS A 107 10.12 -2.45 12.61
N ILE A 108 11.43 -2.50 12.37
CA ILE A 108 12.23 -3.73 12.50
C ILE A 108 12.16 -4.31 13.91
N ASN A 109 12.16 -3.45 14.93
CA ASN A 109 12.17 -3.88 16.33
C ASN A 109 10.77 -4.19 16.86
N GLU A 110 9.76 -3.42 16.46
CA GLU A 110 8.42 -3.49 17.05
C GLU A 110 7.46 -4.43 16.30
N LEU A 111 7.62 -4.60 14.98
CA LEU A 111 6.68 -5.40 14.20
C LEU A 111 6.92 -6.90 14.39
N LYS A 112 5.93 -7.57 14.96
CA LYS A 112 5.90 -9.03 15.07
C LYS A 112 5.41 -9.63 13.75
N LEU A 113 6.31 -10.31 13.05
CA LEU A 113 5.97 -11.00 11.82
C LEU A 113 5.37 -12.39 12.09
N PRO A 114 4.35 -12.80 11.32
CA PRO A 114 3.86 -14.17 11.36
C PRO A 114 4.90 -15.15 10.80
N PRO A 115 4.71 -16.46 11.01
CA PRO A 115 5.46 -17.51 10.31
C PRO A 115 5.36 -17.36 8.80
N THR A 116 6.37 -17.85 8.07
CA THR A 116 6.46 -17.73 6.61
C THR A 116 5.26 -18.29 5.87
N GLU A 117 4.67 -19.37 6.38
CA GLU A 117 3.55 -20.09 5.76
C GLU A 117 2.22 -19.32 5.85
N ALA A 118 2.13 -18.35 6.76
CA ALA A 118 0.97 -17.49 6.94
C ALA A 118 1.08 -16.16 6.18
N ILE A 119 2.17 -15.94 5.44
CA ILE A 119 2.38 -14.74 4.63
C ILE A 119 1.96 -15.04 3.20
N HIS A 120 0.86 -14.41 2.77
CA HIS A 120 0.33 -14.52 1.40
C HIS A 120 0.69 -13.31 0.52
N TYR A 121 1.43 -12.35 1.06
CA TYR A 121 1.84 -11.17 0.31
C TYR A 121 2.89 -11.49 -0.76
N SER A 122 2.75 -10.85 -1.91
CA SER A 122 3.75 -10.82 -2.97
C SER A 122 4.10 -9.38 -3.34
N LEU A 123 5.37 -9.00 -3.13
CA LEU A 123 5.90 -7.70 -3.52
C LEU A 123 5.88 -7.48 -5.04
N GLU A 124 5.94 -8.57 -5.81
CA GLU A 124 5.84 -8.52 -7.27
C GLU A 124 4.42 -8.20 -7.74
N ALA A 125 3.41 -8.74 -7.06
CA ALA A 125 2.01 -8.53 -7.41
C ALA A 125 1.49 -7.16 -6.96
N THR A 126 1.91 -6.72 -5.78
CA THR A 126 1.41 -5.48 -5.18
C THR A 126 2.56 -4.74 -4.52
N SER A 127 2.97 -3.60 -5.06
CA SER A 127 3.97 -2.75 -4.39
C SER A 127 3.35 -2.02 -3.19
N PRO A 128 4.16 -1.53 -2.24
CA PRO A 128 3.64 -0.90 -1.03
C PRO A 128 2.72 0.32 -1.26
N PRO A 129 2.95 1.22 -2.24
CA PRO A 129 1.96 2.26 -2.53
C PRO A 129 0.62 1.70 -2.98
N LEU A 130 0.62 0.75 -3.92
CA LEU A 130 -0.62 0.13 -4.38
C LEU A 130 -1.34 -0.58 -3.22
N TRP A 131 -0.60 -1.26 -2.34
CA TRP A 131 -1.18 -1.87 -1.14
C TRP A 131 -1.94 -0.83 -0.31
N CYS A 132 -1.29 0.27 0.06
CA CYS A 132 -1.88 1.28 0.93
C CYS A 132 -3.21 1.81 0.37
N TYR A 133 -3.26 2.11 -0.93
CA TYR A 133 -4.50 2.60 -1.56
C TYR A 133 -5.58 1.51 -1.71
N ILE A 134 -5.19 0.25 -1.94
CA ILE A 134 -6.16 -0.87 -1.94
C ILE A 134 -6.75 -1.07 -0.53
N GLU A 135 -5.94 -1.02 0.52
CA GLU A 135 -6.44 -1.11 1.91
C GLU A 135 -7.45 0.01 2.22
N GLN A 136 -7.14 1.24 1.83
CA GLN A 136 -8.06 2.37 1.99
C GLN A 136 -9.35 2.19 1.21
N ALA A 137 -9.27 1.70 -0.03
CA ALA A 137 -10.45 1.43 -0.85
C ALA A 137 -11.31 0.32 -0.23
N LEU A 138 -10.68 -0.75 0.28
CA LEU A 138 -11.33 -1.85 1.00
C LEU A 138 -12.08 -1.34 2.24
N ASP A 139 -11.47 -0.43 3.01
CA ASP A 139 -12.07 0.12 4.23
C ASP A 139 -13.34 0.93 3.97
N GLN A 140 -13.48 1.48 2.77
CA GLN A 140 -14.66 2.21 2.34
C GLN A 140 -15.72 1.33 1.65
N LEU A 141 -15.46 0.05 1.42
CA LEU A 141 -16.48 -0.87 0.88
C LEU A 141 -17.55 -1.19 1.92
N PRO A 142 -18.80 -1.45 1.49
CA PRO A 142 -19.81 -2.06 2.33
C PRO A 142 -19.28 -3.36 2.97
N PRO A 143 -19.57 -3.63 4.26
CA PRO A 143 -18.99 -4.76 4.99
C PRO A 143 -19.15 -6.11 4.28
N ILE A 144 -20.32 -6.37 3.69
CA ILE A 144 -20.60 -7.63 2.99
C ILE A 144 -19.73 -7.79 1.73
N LEU A 145 -19.57 -6.73 0.94
CA LEU A 145 -18.72 -6.74 -0.26
C LEU A 145 -17.26 -6.94 0.11
N ARG A 146 -16.79 -6.24 1.14
CA ARG A 146 -15.43 -6.40 1.65
C ARG A 146 -15.15 -7.83 2.10
N LEU A 147 -16.07 -8.44 2.84
CA LEU A 147 -15.95 -9.81 3.31
C LEU A 147 -15.90 -10.80 2.15
N ILE A 148 -16.80 -10.66 1.18
CA ILE A 148 -16.85 -11.50 -0.03
C ILE A 148 -15.55 -11.40 -0.84
N VAL A 149 -15.06 -10.17 -1.06
CA VAL A 149 -13.79 -9.93 -1.76
C VAL A 149 -12.63 -10.57 -1.01
N LEU A 150 -12.52 -10.39 0.30
CA LEU A 150 -11.44 -10.99 1.10
C LEU A 150 -11.51 -12.53 1.10
N MET A 151 -12.70 -13.12 1.15
CA MET A 151 -12.84 -14.58 1.08
C MET A 151 -12.38 -15.14 -0.27
N SER A 152 -12.70 -14.43 -1.35
CA SER A 152 -12.28 -14.83 -2.70
C SER A 152 -10.78 -14.62 -2.92
N GLN A 153 -10.25 -13.45 -2.57
CA GLN A 153 -8.88 -13.06 -2.90
C GLN A 153 -7.83 -13.63 -1.94
N THR A 154 -8.13 -13.68 -0.64
CA THR A 154 -7.16 -14.13 0.38
C THR A 154 -7.21 -15.64 0.58
N PHE A 155 -8.42 -16.23 0.57
CA PHE A 155 -8.60 -17.65 0.87
C PHE A 155 -8.94 -18.50 -0.36
N HIS A 156 -9.15 -17.89 -1.53
CA HIS A 156 -9.51 -18.57 -2.77
C HIS A 156 -10.75 -19.46 -2.61
N TRP A 157 -11.72 -19.01 -1.80
CA TRP A 157 -12.97 -19.73 -1.64
C TRP A 157 -13.80 -19.61 -2.92
N SER A 158 -14.42 -20.71 -3.32
CA SER A 158 -15.38 -20.71 -4.42
C SER A 158 -16.67 -19.99 -4.01
N ASP A 159 -17.42 -19.49 -4.99
CA ASP A 159 -18.71 -18.81 -4.79
C ASP A 159 -19.67 -19.64 -3.93
N THR A 160 -19.72 -20.96 -4.14
CA THR A 160 -20.51 -21.89 -3.34
C THR A 160 -20.09 -21.93 -1.88
N ARG A 161 -18.77 -21.91 -1.60
CA ARG A 161 -18.25 -21.93 -0.23
C ARG A 161 -18.51 -20.60 0.47
N ILE A 162 -18.34 -19.48 -0.23
CA ILE A 162 -18.65 -18.15 0.29
C ILE A 162 -20.14 -18.06 0.64
N ALA A 163 -21.03 -18.44 -0.29
CA ALA A 163 -22.47 -18.43 -0.04
C ALA A 163 -22.88 -19.31 1.15
N ALA A 164 -22.33 -20.53 1.24
CA ALA A 164 -22.62 -21.43 2.36
C ALA A 164 -22.17 -20.85 3.71
N TYR A 165 -21.02 -20.17 3.74
CA TYR A 165 -20.55 -19.49 4.95
C TYR A 165 -21.49 -18.34 5.33
N LEU A 166 -21.83 -17.46 4.38
CA LEU A 166 -22.70 -16.32 4.62
C LEU A 166 -24.10 -16.76 5.08
N GLN A 167 -24.66 -17.82 4.51
CA GLN A 167 -25.92 -18.42 4.95
C GLN A 167 -25.87 -18.95 6.39
N ALA A 168 -24.74 -19.54 6.80
CA ALA A 168 -24.55 -19.98 8.18
C ALA A 168 -24.48 -18.80 9.17
N GLU A 169 -23.99 -17.64 8.72
CA GLU A 169 -23.96 -16.39 9.49
C GLU A 169 -25.28 -15.59 9.41
N GLY A 170 -26.30 -16.12 8.71
CA GLY A 170 -27.65 -15.53 8.64
C GLY A 170 -27.95 -14.69 7.41
N GLU A 171 -27.04 -14.62 6.43
CA GLU A 171 -27.25 -13.89 5.18
C GLU A 171 -27.96 -14.75 4.13
N ALA A 172 -29.00 -14.23 3.48
CA ALA A 172 -29.76 -14.95 2.47
C ALA A 172 -29.16 -14.78 1.06
N ILE A 173 -27.89 -15.17 0.87
CA ILE A 173 -27.14 -15.01 -0.39
C ILE A 173 -26.96 -16.37 -1.07
N ALA A 174 -27.40 -16.50 -2.31
CA ALA A 174 -27.18 -17.68 -3.14
C ALA A 174 -25.81 -17.65 -3.85
N PRO A 175 -25.23 -18.80 -4.24
CA PRO A 175 -23.93 -18.85 -4.91
C PRO A 175 -23.80 -17.95 -6.16
N HIS A 176 -24.85 -17.85 -6.97
CA HIS A 176 -24.83 -17.00 -8.17
C HIS A 176 -24.85 -15.50 -7.85
N GLU A 177 -25.35 -15.11 -6.68
CA GLU A 177 -25.33 -13.72 -6.22
C GLU A 177 -23.93 -13.32 -5.74
N VAL A 178 -23.12 -14.26 -5.23
CA VAL A 178 -21.73 -14.02 -4.85
C VAL A 178 -20.91 -13.49 -6.03
N ALA A 179 -21.09 -14.07 -7.23
CA ALA A 179 -20.41 -13.59 -8.44
C ALA A 179 -20.77 -12.13 -8.76
N ASN A 180 -22.05 -11.76 -8.61
CA ASN A 180 -22.50 -10.38 -8.82
C ASN A 180 -21.91 -9.43 -7.77
N PHE A 181 -21.88 -9.84 -6.49
CA PHE A 181 -21.26 -9.08 -5.42
C PHE A 181 -19.74 -8.93 -5.60
N LEU A 182 -19.05 -9.95 -6.11
CA LEU A 182 -17.63 -9.83 -6.43
C LEU A 182 -17.39 -8.80 -7.54
N GLN A 183 -18.17 -8.87 -8.63
CA GLN A 183 -18.06 -7.89 -9.71
C GLN A 183 -18.35 -6.47 -9.21
N GLU A 184 -19.38 -6.29 -8.39
CA GLU A 184 -19.69 -5.00 -7.77
C GLU A 184 -18.57 -4.53 -6.84
N GLY A 185 -18.03 -5.42 -6.01
CA GLY A 185 -16.93 -5.15 -5.10
C GLY A 185 -15.66 -4.70 -5.83
N TYR A 186 -15.28 -5.38 -6.92
CA TYR A 186 -14.12 -4.98 -7.73
C TYR A 186 -14.33 -3.63 -8.41
N ARG A 187 -15.51 -3.39 -9.00
CA ARG A 187 -15.83 -2.08 -9.58
C ARG A 187 -15.74 -0.97 -8.52
N MET A 188 -16.31 -1.20 -7.34
CA MET A 188 -16.25 -0.22 -6.24
C MET A 188 -14.84 -0.01 -5.72
N LEU A 189 -13.98 -1.04 -5.72
CA LEU A 189 -12.57 -0.88 -5.36
C LEU A 189 -11.85 0.02 -6.34
N GLU A 190 -11.98 -0.27 -7.63
CA GLU A 190 -11.39 0.55 -8.70
C GLU A 190 -11.91 1.99 -8.59
N ASP A 191 -13.22 2.21 -8.46
CA ASP A 191 -13.82 3.55 -8.34
C ASP A 191 -13.33 4.34 -7.11
N LYS A 192 -12.86 3.65 -6.07
CA LYS A 192 -12.35 4.27 -4.83
C LYS A 192 -10.85 4.53 -4.85
N LEU A 193 -10.12 3.99 -5.82
CA LEU A 193 -8.71 4.32 -5.98
C LEU A 193 -8.59 5.75 -6.52
N PRO A 194 -7.59 6.52 -6.06
CA PRO A 194 -7.21 7.77 -6.71
C PRO A 194 -6.99 7.59 -8.22
N THR A 195 -7.44 8.56 -9.01
CA THR A 195 -7.36 8.47 -10.48
C THR A 195 -5.92 8.31 -10.96
N ASP A 196 -4.95 8.94 -10.29
CA ASP A 196 -3.53 8.79 -10.61
C ASP A 196 -2.97 7.43 -10.21
N ILE A 197 -3.47 6.79 -9.15
CA ILE A 197 -3.12 5.42 -8.77
C ILE A 197 -3.65 4.42 -9.81
N ARG A 198 -4.88 4.59 -10.30
CA ARG A 198 -5.38 3.76 -11.40
C ARG A 198 -4.54 3.92 -12.67
N ALA A 199 -4.15 5.15 -13.01
CA ALA A 199 -3.26 5.37 -14.15
C ALA A 199 -1.88 4.71 -13.97
N ILE A 200 -1.29 4.81 -12.76
CA ILE A 200 0.03 4.22 -12.48
C ILE A 200 0.01 2.69 -12.51
N TYR A 201 -1.04 2.05 -11.95
CA TYR A 201 -1.03 0.60 -11.68
C TYR A 201 -2.00 -0.23 -12.55
N LEU A 202 -3.10 0.36 -13.03
CA LEU A 202 -4.10 -0.31 -13.86
C LEU A 202 -3.98 0.04 -15.35
N GLY A 203 -3.11 1.00 -15.70
CA GLY A 203 -2.89 1.42 -17.09
C GLY A 203 -4.05 2.22 -17.67
N GLU A 204 -4.88 2.82 -16.83
CA GLU A 204 -5.94 3.72 -17.28
C GLU A 204 -5.36 5.01 -17.87
N ASP A 205 -5.93 5.46 -18.98
CA ASP A 205 -5.52 6.71 -19.61
C ASP A 205 -5.82 7.89 -18.67
N PHE A 206 -4.76 8.60 -18.26
CA PHE A 206 -4.88 9.88 -17.56
C PHE A 206 -5.31 10.95 -18.57
N GLY A 207 -6.59 10.97 -18.91
CA GLY A 207 -7.19 11.94 -19.81
C GLY A 207 -7.04 13.36 -19.23
N GLN A 208 -6.48 14.26 -20.03
CA GLN A 208 -6.52 15.70 -19.76
C GLN A 208 -7.98 16.13 -19.63
N VAL A 209 -8.40 16.44 -18.41
CA VAL A 209 -9.60 17.27 -18.16
C VAL A 209 -9.14 18.70 -18.02
#